data_AF-A0A0K6GHC6-F1
#
_entry.id   AF-A0A0K6GHC6-F1
#
_cell.length_a   1.000
_cell.length_b   1.000
_cell.length_c   1.000
_cell.angle_alpha   90.00
_cell.angle_beta   90.00
_cell.angle_gamma   90.00
#
_symmetry.space_group_name_H-M   'P 1'
#
loop_
_entity.id
_entity.type
_entity.pdbx_description
1 polymer ?
#
loop_
_entity_poly.entity_id
_entity_poly.type
_entity_poly.pdbx_seq_one_letter_code
_entity_poly.pdbx_strand_id
1 'polypeptide(L)'
;MESDRRHPLDTLGTLVWEYQSNQDMIYRTHKQLQIPLPATYCPRPDGCAFIQIIEGPSASVKGDLGPALSCFPRVGAANVDCDHILHWVTEFKRDLSEVASKRRVVEGLVSALYQRRALGFPNHFVFGTADHSQTSLEVLAATWVPSDEPVERATQEANVENVVPPAGQVNGPSGSSLQVGDTTGDIPPTVEKAGDKTADLTIEDIKKYNKIVIYKIGVYEMSCIESLLRLYLLMRTTRILAQQYKDEIKKFSLARILELSKEAGDIYKWPPPPLVASAKRKRLNDWCGESGSMAEESEDGMSDDQEDGSDSSSDSEKLDSLRSDAPTYVITGEVATYTLKNYAYETNAGACAVDD
;
A
#
# COMPACT_ATOMS: atom_id res chain seq x y z
N MET A 1 16.86 -19.09 -14.99
CA MET A 1 16.78 -17.61 -15.17
C MET A 1 15.80 -17.03 -14.13
N GLU A 2 15.79 -15.71 -13.91
CA GLU A 2 14.84 -15.06 -12.97
C GLU A 2 13.39 -15.32 -13.36
N SER A 3 13.10 -15.25 -14.66
CA SER A 3 11.83 -15.62 -15.28
C SER A 3 11.31 -16.97 -14.80
N ASP A 4 12.17 -18.00 -14.77
CA ASP A 4 11.77 -19.37 -14.41
C ASP A 4 11.33 -19.49 -12.95
N ARG A 5 11.86 -18.62 -12.08
CA ARG A 5 11.56 -18.60 -10.64
C ARG A 5 10.35 -17.76 -10.32
N ARG A 6 10.16 -16.66 -11.06
CA ARG A 6 8.97 -15.83 -10.97
C ARG A 6 7.76 -16.55 -11.53
N HIS A 7 7.96 -17.40 -12.53
CA HIS A 7 6.88 -18.07 -13.24
C HIS A 7 5.88 -18.80 -12.31
N PRO A 8 6.28 -19.64 -11.32
CA PRO A 8 5.33 -20.23 -10.39
C PRO A 8 4.48 -19.23 -9.61
N LEU A 9 5.07 -18.10 -9.18
CA LEU A 9 4.36 -17.10 -8.38
C LEU A 9 3.52 -16.15 -9.23
N ASP A 10 3.99 -15.81 -10.43
CA ASP A 10 3.18 -15.10 -11.41
C ASP A 10 2.00 -15.97 -11.85
N THR A 11 2.21 -17.27 -12.09
CA THR A 11 1.12 -18.23 -12.36
C THR A 11 0.16 -18.33 -11.18
N LEU A 12 0.65 -18.37 -9.94
CA LEU A 12 -0.19 -18.36 -8.74
C LEU A 12 -0.99 -17.05 -8.63
N GLY A 13 -0.36 -15.91 -8.91
CA GLY A 13 -0.98 -14.59 -8.96
C GLY A 13 -2.12 -14.55 -9.98
N THR A 14 -1.85 -14.92 -11.23
CA THR A 14 -2.86 -14.99 -12.29
C THR A 14 -3.99 -15.95 -11.92
N LEU A 15 -3.69 -17.12 -11.36
CA LEU A 15 -4.70 -18.08 -10.90
C LEU A 15 -5.65 -17.45 -9.85
N VAL A 16 -5.09 -16.88 -8.78
CA VAL A 16 -5.91 -16.39 -7.66
C VAL A 16 -6.66 -15.12 -8.04
N TRP A 17 -5.98 -14.17 -8.69
CA TRP A 17 -6.48 -12.82 -8.92
C TRP A 17 -7.25 -12.66 -10.22
N GLU A 18 -6.97 -13.42 -11.27
CA GLU A 18 -7.65 -13.26 -12.57
C GLU A 18 -8.66 -14.39 -12.82
N TYR A 19 -8.19 -15.65 -12.81
CA TYR A 19 -9.06 -16.78 -13.14
C TYR A 19 -10.14 -17.03 -12.09
N GLN A 20 -9.78 -17.00 -10.81
CA GLN A 20 -10.71 -17.32 -9.73
C GLN A 20 -11.51 -16.11 -9.21
N SER A 21 -11.28 -14.90 -9.76
CA SER A 21 -11.98 -13.69 -9.33
C SER A 21 -13.23 -13.38 -10.16
N ASN A 22 -13.57 -14.20 -11.15
CA ASN A 22 -14.64 -13.92 -12.12
C ASN A 22 -14.47 -12.54 -12.80
N GLN A 23 -13.22 -12.19 -13.16
CA GLN A 23 -12.86 -10.89 -13.77
C GLN A 23 -13.01 -9.68 -12.84
N ASP A 24 -13.26 -9.87 -11.55
CA ASP A 24 -13.38 -8.74 -10.62
C ASP A 24 -12.04 -8.07 -10.31
N MET A 25 -10.96 -8.82 -10.50
CA MET A 25 -9.60 -8.41 -10.25
C MET A 25 -8.71 -8.78 -11.43
N ILE A 26 -7.56 -8.11 -11.53
CA ILE A 26 -6.58 -8.39 -12.58
C ILE A 26 -5.17 -8.37 -12.03
N TYR A 27 -4.38 -9.34 -12.47
CA TYR A 27 -2.96 -9.40 -12.19
C TYR A 27 -2.17 -8.82 -13.37
N ARG A 28 -1.24 -7.90 -13.11
CA ARG A 28 -0.38 -7.31 -14.12
C ARG A 28 1.05 -7.28 -13.61
N THR A 29 2.00 -7.60 -14.48
CA THR A 29 3.43 -7.51 -14.19
C THR A 29 4.00 -6.17 -14.64
N HIS A 30 5.08 -5.74 -14.00
CA HIS A 30 5.91 -4.61 -14.42
C HIS A 30 5.20 -3.26 -14.61
N LYS A 31 4.13 -3.01 -13.84
CA LYS A 31 3.43 -1.72 -13.86
C LYS A 31 4.18 -0.71 -13.00
N GLN A 32 4.42 0.47 -13.55
CA GLN A 32 4.94 1.59 -12.78
C GLN A 32 3.85 2.13 -11.88
N LEU A 33 4.17 2.32 -10.61
CA LEU A 33 3.29 2.94 -9.63
C LEU A 33 3.77 4.35 -9.30
N GLN A 34 2.84 5.24 -9.00
CA GLN A 34 3.10 6.61 -8.57
C GLN A 34 3.14 6.65 -7.04
N ILE A 35 4.23 7.19 -6.48
CA ILE A 35 4.34 7.46 -5.05
C ILE A 35 4.26 8.97 -4.74
N PRO A 36 3.94 9.36 -3.50
CA PRO A 36 3.95 10.75 -3.09
C PRO A 36 5.39 11.33 -3.08
N LEU A 37 5.80 11.94 -4.20
CA LEU A 37 7.07 12.65 -4.44
C LEU A 37 8.39 11.86 -4.26
N PRO A 38 9.44 12.22 -5.03
CA PRO A 38 9.41 13.08 -6.21
C PRO A 38 8.79 12.35 -7.42
N ALA A 39 8.05 13.08 -8.27
CA ALA A 39 7.39 12.54 -9.47
C ALA A 39 8.35 11.87 -10.48
N THR A 40 9.66 12.05 -10.29
CA THR A 40 10.72 11.46 -11.11
C THR A 40 10.98 9.98 -10.78
N TYR A 41 10.50 9.48 -9.64
CA TYR A 41 10.66 8.09 -9.24
C TYR A 41 9.31 7.40 -9.17
N CYS A 42 9.11 6.42 -10.04
CA CYS A 42 7.93 5.58 -10.06
C CYS A 42 8.39 4.14 -9.78
N PRO A 43 8.15 3.58 -8.59
CA PRO A 43 8.49 2.19 -8.33
C PRO A 43 7.82 1.29 -9.36
N ARG A 44 8.55 0.28 -9.81
CA ARG A 44 8.06 -0.69 -10.79
C ARG A 44 8.10 -2.07 -10.16
N PRO A 45 7.09 -2.43 -9.35
CA PRO A 45 6.99 -3.78 -8.82
C PRO A 45 6.92 -4.82 -9.94
N ASP A 46 7.37 -6.02 -9.62
CA ASP A 46 7.35 -7.14 -10.55
C ASP A 46 5.93 -7.62 -10.84
N GLY A 47 5.04 -7.58 -9.84
CA GLY A 47 3.64 -7.96 -9.96
C GLY A 47 2.71 -7.05 -9.17
N CYS A 48 1.49 -6.86 -9.66
CA CYS A 48 0.43 -6.13 -8.97
C CYS A 48 -0.94 -6.78 -9.23
N ALA A 49 -1.77 -6.86 -8.20
CA ALA A 49 -3.18 -7.21 -8.34
C ALA A 49 -4.06 -5.97 -8.09
N PHE A 50 -4.99 -5.73 -9.00
CA PHE A 50 -5.90 -4.59 -8.98
C PHE A 50 -7.34 -5.05 -8.88
N ILE A 51 -8.15 -4.32 -8.13
CA ILE A 51 -9.61 -4.38 -8.21
C ILE A 51 -10.04 -3.58 -9.44
N GLN A 52 -10.85 -4.19 -10.30
CA GLN A 52 -11.42 -3.49 -11.45
C GLN A 52 -12.75 -2.83 -11.10
N ILE A 53 -12.87 -1.54 -11.38
CA ILE A 53 -14.10 -0.77 -11.27
C ILE A 53 -14.57 -0.38 -12.68
N ILE A 54 -15.34 -1.28 -13.29
CA ILE A 54 -16.04 -1.02 -14.54
C ILE A 54 -17.11 0.05 -14.24
N GLU A 55 -17.15 1.13 -15.02
CA GLU A 55 -17.95 2.34 -14.77
C GLU A 55 -17.46 3.19 -13.60
N GLY A 56 -16.14 3.22 -13.40
CA GLY A 56 -15.52 4.01 -12.36
C GLY A 56 -15.78 5.52 -12.46
N PRO A 57 -15.47 6.26 -11.38
CA PRO A 57 -15.57 7.72 -11.31
C PRO A 57 -14.86 8.47 -12.47
N SER A 58 -13.89 7.81 -13.09
CA SER A 58 -12.99 8.31 -14.14
C SER A 58 -13.70 8.98 -15.32
N ALA A 59 -14.86 8.48 -15.75
CA ALA A 59 -15.54 9.00 -16.95
C ALA A 59 -16.05 10.45 -16.78
N SER A 60 -16.21 10.93 -15.54
CA SER A 60 -16.83 12.24 -15.26
C SER A 60 -15.94 13.21 -14.47
N VAL A 61 -14.91 12.71 -13.78
CA VAL A 61 -13.99 13.56 -13.00
C VAL A 61 -12.99 14.25 -13.93
N LYS A 62 -13.41 15.38 -14.51
CA LYS A 62 -12.51 16.31 -15.20
C LYS A 62 -11.73 17.14 -14.15
N GLY A 63 -10.40 17.04 -14.11
CA GLY A 63 -9.56 17.99 -13.37
C GLY A 63 -8.31 17.42 -12.67
N ASP A 64 -7.78 18.23 -11.73
CA ASP A 64 -6.54 18.02 -10.99
C ASP A 64 -6.56 16.86 -9.97
N LEU A 65 -7.69 16.17 -9.82
CA LEU A 65 -7.87 15.07 -8.85
C LEU A 65 -7.26 13.74 -9.31
N GLY A 66 -7.02 13.58 -10.60
CA GLY A 66 -6.54 12.32 -11.16
C GLY A 66 -5.22 11.77 -10.59
N PRO A 67 -4.21 12.55 -10.14
CA PRO A 67 -3.00 11.98 -9.55
C PRO A 67 -3.29 11.23 -8.25
N ALA A 68 -4.36 11.59 -7.56
CA ALA A 68 -4.70 11.00 -6.28
C ALA A 68 -5.61 9.79 -6.37
N LEU A 69 -6.38 9.71 -7.45
CA LEU A 69 -7.33 8.62 -7.69
C LEU A 69 -6.70 7.46 -8.48
N SER A 70 -5.51 7.66 -9.06
CA SER A 70 -4.76 6.62 -9.76
C SER A 70 -3.47 6.32 -9.02
N CYS A 71 -3.10 5.04 -9.03
CA CYS A 71 -1.78 4.60 -8.61
C CYS A 71 -0.78 4.59 -9.77
N PHE A 72 -1.16 5.01 -10.99
CA PHE A 72 -0.27 5.01 -12.16
C PHE A 72 0.30 6.41 -12.46
N PRO A 73 1.55 6.49 -12.95
CA PRO A 73 2.13 7.76 -13.32
C PRO A 73 1.42 8.36 -14.53
N ARG A 74 1.22 9.68 -14.50
CA ARG A 74 0.72 10.45 -15.64
C ARG A 74 1.82 10.58 -16.70
N VAL A 75 1.83 9.68 -17.67
CA VAL A 75 2.68 9.81 -18.86
C VAL A 75 1.81 10.32 -20.02
N GLY A 76 1.77 11.64 -20.20
CA GLY A 76 1.07 12.30 -21.32
C GLY A 76 -0.36 12.78 -21.01
N ALA A 77 -1.06 13.24 -22.06
CA ALA A 77 -2.38 13.90 -21.98
C ALA A 77 -3.59 12.94 -22.11
N ALA A 78 -3.36 11.62 -22.10
CA ALA A 78 -4.43 10.63 -22.18
C ALA A 78 -5.09 10.40 -20.82
N ASN A 79 -6.38 10.05 -20.84
CA ASN A 79 -7.24 9.86 -19.67
C ASN A 79 -6.53 9.11 -18.54
N VAL A 80 -6.72 9.58 -17.31
CA VAL A 80 -6.20 8.91 -16.12
C VAL A 80 -6.94 7.60 -15.93
N ASP A 81 -6.21 6.50 -15.94
CA ASP A 81 -6.73 5.17 -15.61
C ASP A 81 -7.00 5.10 -14.10
N CYS A 82 -8.22 5.45 -13.70
CA CYS A 82 -8.71 5.30 -12.33
C CYS A 82 -9.62 4.06 -12.16
N ASP A 83 -9.69 3.19 -13.17
CA ASP A 83 -10.56 2.01 -13.15
C ASP A 83 -9.90 0.83 -12.41
N HIS A 84 -8.66 1.03 -11.95
CA HIS A 84 -7.84 0.06 -11.26
C HIS A 84 -7.45 0.55 -9.87
N ILE A 85 -7.81 -0.23 -8.85
CA ILE A 85 -7.47 0.08 -7.46
C ILE A 85 -6.51 -0.98 -6.96
N LEU A 86 -5.30 -0.56 -6.60
CA LEU A 86 -4.24 -1.46 -6.19
C LEU A 86 -4.62 -2.18 -4.88
N HIS A 87 -4.43 -3.50 -4.86
CA HIS A 87 -4.77 -4.36 -3.72
C HIS A 87 -3.60 -5.21 -3.23
N TRP A 88 -2.77 -5.71 -4.17
CA TRP A 88 -1.59 -6.52 -3.86
C TRP A 88 -0.38 -6.05 -4.67
N VAL A 89 0.79 -5.99 -4.04
CA VAL A 89 2.07 -5.66 -4.69
C VAL A 89 3.08 -6.79 -4.47
N THR A 90 3.81 -7.18 -5.50
CA THR A 90 4.81 -8.25 -5.42
C THR A 90 6.14 -7.78 -5.97
N GLU A 91 7.22 -8.01 -5.24
CA GLU A 91 8.60 -7.76 -5.67
C GLU A 91 9.43 -9.06 -5.56
N PHE A 92 10.16 -9.35 -6.63
CA PHE A 92 11.03 -10.50 -6.82
C PHE A 92 12.43 -10.05 -7.23
N LYS A 93 13.37 -9.90 -6.29
CA LYS A 93 14.74 -9.54 -6.69
C LYS A 93 15.84 -10.32 -6.01
N ARG A 94 16.75 -10.81 -6.87
CA ARG A 94 17.92 -11.64 -6.53
C ARG A 94 19.08 -10.82 -5.96
N ASP A 95 19.30 -9.64 -6.52
CA ASP A 95 20.54 -8.86 -6.30
C ASP A 95 20.33 -7.69 -5.33
N LEU A 96 19.08 -7.49 -4.90
CA LEU A 96 18.74 -6.54 -3.88
C LEU A 96 18.81 -7.20 -2.51
N SER A 97 19.31 -6.45 -1.53
CA SER A 97 19.19 -6.87 -0.14
C SER A 97 17.72 -7.04 0.23
N GLU A 98 17.44 -7.87 1.24
CA GLU A 98 16.11 -7.99 1.84
C GLU A 98 15.47 -6.62 2.11
N VAL A 99 16.27 -5.66 2.57
CA VAL A 99 15.87 -4.27 2.83
C VAL A 99 15.36 -3.58 1.56
N ALA A 100 16.01 -3.79 0.42
CA ALA A 100 15.63 -3.15 -0.83
C ALA A 100 14.38 -3.79 -1.46
N SER A 101 14.21 -5.12 -1.37
CA SER A 101 12.96 -5.81 -1.77
C SER A 101 11.77 -5.31 -0.94
N LYS A 102 11.92 -5.30 0.40
CA LYS A 102 10.91 -4.76 1.32
C LYS A 102 10.60 -3.29 1.04
N ARG A 103 11.62 -2.47 0.78
CA ARG A 103 11.43 -1.05 0.43
C ARG A 103 10.52 -0.89 -0.79
N ARG A 104 10.74 -1.65 -1.87
CA ARG A 104 9.91 -1.59 -3.09
C ARG A 104 8.47 -1.99 -2.83
N VAL A 105 8.25 -3.06 -2.03
CA VAL A 105 6.90 -3.45 -1.61
C VAL A 105 6.24 -2.35 -0.80
N VAL A 106 6.95 -1.76 0.17
CA VAL A 106 6.46 -0.65 0.99
C VAL A 106 6.10 0.57 0.13
N GLU A 107 6.93 0.93 -0.86
CA GLU A 107 6.63 2.01 -1.81
C GLU A 107 5.32 1.74 -2.58
N GLY A 108 5.11 0.50 -3.06
CA GLY A 108 3.87 0.11 -3.70
C GLY A 108 2.66 0.12 -2.75
N LEU A 109 2.82 -0.35 -1.50
CA LEU A 109 1.79 -0.28 -0.46
C LEU A 109 1.39 1.17 -0.17
N VAL A 110 2.37 2.08 -0.08
CA VAL A 110 2.12 3.51 0.12
C VAL A 110 1.32 4.09 -1.05
N SER A 111 1.70 3.78 -2.30
CA SER A 111 0.93 4.18 -3.49
C SER A 111 -0.54 3.76 -3.39
N ALA A 112 -0.78 2.48 -3.09
CA ALA A 112 -2.13 1.96 -2.93
C ALA A 112 -2.90 2.66 -1.79
N LEU A 113 -2.28 2.86 -0.64
CA LEU A 113 -2.93 3.41 0.54
C LEU A 113 -3.35 4.86 0.35
N TYR A 114 -2.53 5.68 -0.30
CA TYR A 114 -2.93 7.04 -0.63
C TYR A 114 -4.09 7.05 -1.65
N GLN A 115 -4.10 6.13 -2.63
CA GLN A 115 -5.25 5.94 -3.52
C GLN A 115 -6.52 5.60 -2.71
N ARG A 116 -6.44 4.66 -1.77
CA ARG A 116 -7.57 4.29 -0.88
C ARG A 116 -8.08 5.46 -0.05
N ARG A 117 -7.17 6.26 0.52
CA ARG A 117 -7.54 7.45 1.30
C ARG A 117 -8.22 8.51 0.44
N ALA A 118 -7.73 8.75 -0.78
CA ALA A 118 -8.35 9.67 -1.73
C ALA A 118 -9.73 9.18 -2.25
N LEU A 119 -9.98 7.87 -2.21
CA LEU A 119 -11.29 7.29 -2.49
C LEU A 119 -12.23 7.32 -1.27
N GLY A 120 -11.75 7.72 -0.08
CA GLY A 120 -12.54 7.78 1.15
C GLY A 120 -12.50 6.51 2.00
N PHE A 121 -11.61 5.56 1.69
CA PHE A 121 -11.51 4.25 2.35
C PHE A 121 -10.17 4.04 3.06
N PRO A 122 -9.79 4.90 4.02
CA PRO A 122 -8.47 4.82 4.67
C PRO A 122 -8.27 3.52 5.48
N ASN A 123 -9.36 2.88 5.91
CA ASN A 123 -9.38 1.64 6.68
C ASN A 123 -9.22 0.37 5.82
N HIS A 124 -9.19 0.48 4.49
CA HIS A 124 -8.93 -0.69 3.63
C HIS A 124 -7.48 -1.16 3.82
N PHE A 125 -7.31 -2.47 3.91
CA PHE A 125 -5.99 -3.10 3.88
C PHE A 125 -5.48 -3.28 2.45
N VAL A 126 -4.20 -3.04 2.26
CA VAL A 126 -3.45 -3.39 1.04
C VAL A 126 -2.35 -4.36 1.44
N PHE A 127 -2.05 -5.31 0.56
CA PHE A 127 -1.10 -6.38 0.83
C PHE A 127 0.11 -6.32 -0.09
N GLY A 128 1.20 -6.94 0.33
CA GLY A 128 2.34 -7.11 -0.55
C GLY A 128 3.22 -8.29 -0.17
N THR A 129 3.96 -8.79 -1.15
CA THR A 129 4.89 -9.92 -0.99
C THR A 129 6.29 -9.46 -1.40
N ALA A 130 7.22 -9.56 -0.46
CA ALA A 130 8.65 -9.37 -0.71
C ALA A 130 9.31 -10.75 -0.76
N ASP A 131 9.85 -11.13 -1.91
CA ASP A 131 10.81 -12.23 -1.96
C ASP A 131 12.17 -11.73 -1.50
N HIS A 132 12.73 -12.41 -0.51
CA HIS A 132 14.11 -12.27 -0.12
C HIS A 132 14.75 -13.65 0.01
N SER A 133 16.05 -13.74 -0.30
CA SER A 133 16.85 -14.97 -0.27
C SER A 133 16.46 -16.09 -1.25
N GLN A 134 15.57 -15.87 -2.22
CA GLN A 134 15.14 -16.85 -3.24
C GLN A 134 14.35 -18.05 -2.70
N THR A 135 14.16 -18.12 -1.39
CA THR A 135 13.54 -19.26 -0.71
C THR A 135 12.40 -18.83 0.20
N SER A 136 12.30 -17.54 0.54
CA SER A 136 11.38 -17.03 1.53
C SER A 136 10.59 -15.86 0.98
N LEU A 137 9.27 -15.94 1.14
CA LEU A 137 8.34 -14.88 0.79
C LEU A 137 7.81 -14.26 2.08
N GLU A 138 8.07 -12.97 2.29
CA GLU A 138 7.49 -12.21 3.40
C GLU A 138 6.24 -11.49 2.91
N VAL A 139 5.10 -11.73 3.57
CA VAL A 139 3.84 -11.05 3.28
C VAL A 139 3.61 -9.95 4.30
N LEU A 140 3.36 -8.76 3.78
CA LEU A 140 3.04 -7.55 4.52
C LEU A 140 1.58 -7.16 4.26
N ALA A 141 0.94 -6.54 5.25
CA ALA A 141 -0.31 -5.81 5.07
C ALA A 141 -0.14 -4.39 5.59
N ALA A 142 -0.81 -3.43 4.98
CA ALA A 142 -0.75 -2.05 5.43
C ALA A 142 -2.13 -1.40 5.37
N THR A 143 -2.37 -0.43 6.26
CA THR A 143 -3.59 0.38 6.29
C THR A 143 -3.28 1.74 6.93
N TRP A 144 -4.18 2.70 6.79
CA TRP A 144 -4.12 3.90 7.61
C TRP A 144 -4.73 3.63 8.98
N VAL A 145 -4.17 4.26 10.01
CA VAL A 145 -4.75 4.29 11.35
C VAL A 145 -4.99 5.74 11.78
N PRO A 146 -6.03 5.99 12.59
CA PRO A 146 -6.19 7.27 13.24
C PRO A 146 -4.98 7.57 14.15
N SER A 147 -4.50 8.81 14.15
CA SER A 147 -3.56 9.29 15.17
C SER A 147 -4.09 10.58 15.79
N ASP A 148 -4.16 10.61 17.12
CA ASP A 148 -4.47 11.81 17.90
C ASP A 148 -3.28 12.75 18.01
N GLU A 149 -2.12 12.36 17.49
CA GLU A 149 -0.98 13.27 17.38
C GLU A 149 -1.46 14.51 16.64
N PRO A 150 -1.44 15.69 17.29
CA PRO A 150 -1.82 16.91 16.62
C PRO A 150 -0.94 16.97 15.38
N VAL A 151 -1.56 17.19 14.22
CA VAL A 151 -0.80 17.60 13.05
C VAL A 151 -0.15 18.90 13.49
N GLU A 152 1.08 18.81 13.99
CA GLU A 152 1.89 19.96 14.33
C GLU A 152 2.00 20.69 13.00
N ARG A 153 1.08 21.64 12.81
CA ARG A 153 1.23 22.68 11.82
C ARG A 153 2.52 23.31 12.28
N ALA A 154 3.63 22.92 11.64
CA ALA A 154 4.95 23.44 11.92
C ALA A 154 4.75 24.94 11.96
N THR A 155 4.66 25.45 13.18
CA THR A 155 4.17 26.79 13.40
C THR A 155 5.31 27.59 12.85
N GLN A 156 5.04 28.28 11.75
CA GLN A 156 5.97 29.18 11.14
C GLN A 156 6.36 30.12 12.28
N GLU A 157 7.51 29.88 12.90
CA GLU A 157 8.05 30.70 13.98
C GLU A 157 8.29 32.06 13.35
N ALA A 158 7.25 32.89 13.39
CA ALA A 158 7.36 34.31 13.26
C ALA A 158 8.25 34.72 14.43
N ASN A 159 9.54 34.85 14.13
CA ASN A 159 10.50 35.75 14.72
C ASN A 159 9.88 36.67 15.79
N VAL A 160 9.77 36.18 17.02
CA VAL A 160 9.59 37.03 18.20
C VAL A 160 10.90 36.95 18.97
N GLU A 161 11.71 37.93 18.64
CA GLU A 161 12.74 38.56 19.44
C GLU A 161 12.64 38.24 20.94
N ASN A 162 13.76 37.75 21.47
CA ASN A 162 14.01 37.47 22.88
C ASN A 162 13.43 38.52 23.83
N VAL A 163 12.42 38.15 24.61
CA VAL A 163 12.12 38.81 25.88
C VAL A 163 12.06 37.76 26.97
N VAL A 164 13.10 37.77 27.81
CA VAL A 164 13.19 37.04 29.09
C VAL A 164 12.17 37.63 30.06
N PRO A 165 11.46 36.78 30.82
CA PRO A 165 11.32 37.06 32.26
C PRO A 165 11.55 35.81 33.16
N PRO A 166 11.65 36.03 34.49
CA PRO A 166 12.57 35.28 35.34
C PRO A 166 11.94 34.14 36.13
N ALA A 167 12.85 33.38 36.74
CA ALA A 167 12.65 32.26 37.65
C ALA A 167 11.75 32.55 38.88
N GLY A 168 10.97 31.53 39.23
CA GLY A 168 10.38 31.30 40.55
C GLY A 168 9.50 30.04 40.50
N GLN A 169 9.91 28.91 41.10
CA GLN A 169 9.47 28.43 42.43
C GLN A 169 7.99 27.90 42.38
N VAL A 170 7.55 26.74 42.89
CA VAL A 170 7.84 25.93 44.09
C VAL A 170 7.23 24.52 43.88
N ASN A 171 7.83 23.52 44.54
CA ASN A 171 7.41 22.12 44.67
C ASN A 171 5.98 21.89 45.21
N GLY A 172 5.39 20.74 44.86
CA GLY A 172 4.25 20.18 45.60
C GLY A 172 3.83 18.79 45.10
N PRO A 173 4.06 17.70 45.87
CA PRO A 173 3.66 16.34 45.51
C PRO A 173 2.30 15.97 46.13
N SER A 174 1.80 14.79 45.77
CA SER A 174 0.92 13.91 46.57
C SER A 174 -0.45 13.63 45.95
N GLY A 175 -0.83 12.34 45.95
CA GLY A 175 -2.23 11.94 45.79
C GLY A 175 -2.48 10.65 45.01
N SER A 176 -1.85 9.54 45.38
CA SER A 176 -2.33 8.20 45.02
C SER A 176 -3.74 7.96 45.56
N SER A 177 -4.66 7.48 44.74
CA SER A 177 -5.87 6.79 45.22
C SER A 177 -6.23 5.64 44.26
N LEU A 178 -5.83 4.44 44.68
CA LEU A 178 -6.35 3.17 44.19
C LEU A 178 -7.82 3.06 44.63
N GLN A 179 -8.73 2.98 43.67
CA GLN A 179 -10.12 2.60 43.94
C GLN A 179 -10.37 1.23 43.33
N VAL A 180 -10.28 0.22 44.20
CA VAL A 180 -10.78 -1.13 44.01
C VAL A 180 -12.29 -1.09 44.25
N GLY A 181 -13.08 -1.49 43.26
CA GLY A 181 -14.52 -1.75 43.36
C GLY A 181 -14.86 -2.73 42.24
N ASP A 182 -14.81 -4.02 42.54
CA ASP A 182 -15.90 -4.86 43.05
C ASP A 182 -16.86 -5.31 41.94
N THR A 183 -17.00 -6.63 41.90
CA THR A 183 -17.32 -7.43 40.72
C THR A 183 -18.76 -7.87 40.87
N THR A 184 -19.68 -7.26 40.14
CA THR A 184 -21.06 -7.76 40.07
C THR A 184 -21.35 -8.12 38.61
N GLY A 185 -21.65 -9.39 38.40
CA GLY A 185 -21.76 -9.99 37.08
C GLY A 185 -22.93 -9.45 36.28
N ASP A 186 -22.61 -8.93 35.11
CA ASP A 186 -23.57 -8.66 34.05
C ASP A 186 -23.44 -9.70 32.95
N ILE A 187 -24.59 -10.29 32.64
CA ILE A 187 -24.88 -11.21 31.54
C ILE A 187 -24.36 -10.58 30.24
N PRO A 188 -23.60 -11.31 29.38
CA PRO A 188 -23.05 -10.71 28.18
C PRO A 188 -24.21 -10.23 27.30
N PRO A 189 -24.22 -8.94 26.91
CA PRO A 189 -25.26 -8.43 26.03
C PRO A 189 -25.19 -9.22 24.73
N THR A 190 -26.37 -9.69 24.31
CA THR A 190 -26.68 -10.13 22.96
C THR A 190 -25.78 -9.40 21.98
N VAL A 191 -24.94 -10.16 21.27
CA VAL A 191 -24.06 -9.66 20.21
C VAL A 191 -24.93 -8.84 19.26
N GLU A 192 -24.96 -7.53 19.48
CA GLU A 192 -25.43 -6.58 18.49
C GLU A 192 -24.56 -6.90 17.28
N LYS A 193 -25.21 -7.38 16.22
CA LYS A 193 -24.65 -7.30 14.87
C LYS A 193 -24.12 -5.89 14.76
N ALA A 194 -22.80 -5.73 14.88
CA ALA A 194 -22.14 -4.47 14.68
C ALA A 194 -22.54 -4.03 13.28
N GLY A 195 -23.56 -3.17 13.23
CA GLY A 195 -24.09 -2.65 11.99
C GLY A 195 -22.91 -2.07 11.23
N ASP A 196 -22.94 -2.27 9.93
CA ASP A 196 -21.97 -1.90 8.90
C ASP A 196 -21.60 -0.40 8.96
N LYS A 197 -21.00 0.04 10.07
CA LYS A 197 -20.60 1.42 10.40
C LYS A 197 -19.40 1.86 9.59
N THR A 198 -18.78 0.94 8.86
CA THR A 198 -17.69 1.19 7.93
C THR A 198 -18.14 1.98 6.70
N ALA A 199 -19.43 1.99 6.38
CA ALA A 199 -19.92 2.61 5.14
C ALA A 199 -19.90 4.15 5.12
N ASP A 200 -19.91 4.83 6.28
CA ASP A 200 -20.07 6.29 6.32
C ASP A 200 -19.04 6.98 7.23
N LEU A 201 -17.74 6.82 6.92
CA LEU A 201 -16.73 7.67 7.54
C LEU A 201 -16.96 9.13 7.12
N THR A 202 -17.09 10.02 8.09
CA THR A 202 -17.18 11.46 7.81
C THR A 202 -15.83 11.99 7.29
N ILE A 203 -15.84 13.16 6.65
CA ILE A 203 -14.61 13.78 6.13
C ILE A 203 -13.63 14.07 7.28
N GLU A 204 -14.16 14.48 8.44
CA GLU A 204 -13.36 14.70 9.64
C GLU A 204 -12.79 13.39 10.22
N ASP A 205 -13.51 12.27 10.09
CA ASP A 205 -12.96 10.97 10.46
C ASP A 205 -11.83 10.56 9.52
N ILE A 206 -11.98 10.72 8.20
CA ILE A 206 -10.95 10.40 7.21
C ILE A 206 -9.67 11.25 7.44
N LYS A 207 -9.81 12.50 7.89
CA LYS A 207 -8.66 13.35 8.24
C LYS A 207 -7.85 12.81 9.42
N LYS A 208 -8.48 12.11 10.37
CA LYS A 208 -7.77 11.49 11.51
C LYS A 208 -6.82 10.38 11.08
N TYR A 209 -7.09 9.72 9.95
CA TYR A 209 -6.25 8.66 9.37
C TYR A 209 -4.99 9.24 8.72
N ASN A 210 -4.01 9.63 9.53
CA ASN A 210 -2.79 10.32 9.12
C ASN A 210 -1.51 9.49 9.29
N LYS A 211 -1.61 8.26 9.81
CA LYS A 211 -0.48 7.36 10.02
C LYS A 211 -0.68 6.05 9.24
N ILE A 212 0.33 5.62 8.50
CA ILE A 212 0.35 4.29 7.88
C ILE A 212 0.93 3.30 8.90
N VAL A 213 0.32 2.13 9.03
CA VAL A 213 0.88 1.01 9.80
C VAL A 213 1.06 -0.17 8.87
N ILE A 214 2.19 -0.86 9.00
CA ILE A 214 2.52 -2.04 8.21
C ILE A 214 2.71 -3.22 9.16
N TYR A 215 1.97 -4.28 8.91
CA TYR A 215 1.95 -5.51 9.68
C TYR A 215 2.72 -6.58 8.91
N LYS A 216 3.59 -7.30 9.62
CA LYS A 216 4.15 -8.54 9.10
C LYS A 216 3.13 -9.66 9.30
N ILE A 217 2.61 -10.19 8.21
CA ILE A 217 1.58 -11.24 8.23
C ILE A 217 2.22 -12.62 8.38
N GLY A 218 3.31 -12.87 7.67
CA GLY A 218 4.00 -14.16 7.74
C GLY A 218 5.19 -14.25 6.80
N VAL A 219 6.01 -15.27 7.02
CA VAL A 219 7.08 -15.69 6.11
C VAL A 219 6.76 -17.10 5.63
N TYR A 220 6.85 -17.30 4.32
CA TYR A 220 6.48 -18.54 3.65
C TYR A 220 7.67 -19.08 2.89
N GLU A 221 8.06 -20.31 3.18
CA GLU A 221 9.17 -20.96 2.50
C GLU A 221 8.71 -21.58 1.17
N MET A 222 9.33 -21.22 0.06
CA MET A 222 8.98 -21.71 -1.28
C MET A 222 9.34 -23.19 -1.51
N SER A 223 10.33 -23.72 -0.79
CA SER A 223 10.69 -25.16 -0.80
C SER A 223 9.69 -26.03 -0.04
N CYS A 224 8.83 -25.43 0.79
CA CYS A 224 7.89 -26.15 1.63
C CYS A 224 6.46 -26.07 1.07
N ILE A 225 5.91 -27.21 0.65
CA ILE A 225 4.57 -27.28 0.07
C ILE A 225 3.47 -26.77 1.03
N GLU A 226 3.63 -27.02 2.33
CA GLU A 226 2.68 -26.54 3.35
C GLU A 226 2.70 -25.00 3.46
N SER A 227 3.89 -24.40 3.39
CA SER A 227 4.05 -22.94 3.39
C SER A 227 3.41 -22.32 2.14
N LEU A 228 3.65 -22.91 0.96
CA LEU A 228 3.00 -22.45 -0.28
C LEU A 228 1.47 -22.60 -0.23
N LEU A 229 0.96 -23.70 0.33
CA LEU A 229 -0.48 -23.88 0.51
C LEU A 229 -1.07 -22.82 1.45
N ARG A 230 -0.38 -22.49 2.55
CA ARG A 230 -0.79 -21.40 3.45
C ARG A 230 -0.79 -20.04 2.77
N LEU A 231 0.22 -19.75 1.94
CA LEU A 231 0.27 -18.53 1.14
C LEU A 231 -0.91 -18.47 0.17
N TYR A 232 -1.20 -19.55 -0.55
CA TYR A 232 -2.35 -19.65 -1.45
C TYR A 232 -3.68 -19.39 -0.73
N LEU A 233 -3.88 -19.98 0.45
CA LEU A 233 -5.08 -19.75 1.26
C LEU A 233 -5.19 -18.29 1.71
N LEU A 234 -4.08 -17.65 2.10
CA LEU A 234 -4.04 -16.23 2.43
C LEU A 234 -4.43 -15.36 1.22
N MET A 235 -3.87 -15.64 0.04
CA MET A 235 -4.22 -14.90 -1.18
C MET A 235 -5.71 -15.06 -1.52
N ARG A 236 -6.30 -16.24 -1.32
CA ARG A 236 -7.75 -16.44 -1.49
C ARG A 236 -8.58 -15.66 -0.50
N THR A 237 -8.23 -15.65 0.78
CA THR A 237 -8.94 -14.87 1.80
C THR A 237 -8.88 -13.37 1.50
N THR A 238 -7.71 -12.88 1.11
CA THR A 238 -7.52 -11.46 0.76
C THR A 238 -8.19 -11.08 -0.56
N ARG A 239 -8.46 -12.03 -1.46
CA ARG A 239 -9.35 -11.83 -2.61
C ARG A 239 -10.81 -11.65 -2.21
N ILE A 240 -11.32 -12.46 -1.29
CA ILE A 240 -12.69 -12.29 -0.78
C ILE A 240 -12.83 -10.89 -0.16
N LEU A 241 -11.81 -10.46 0.60
CA LEU A 241 -11.75 -9.11 1.15
C LEU A 241 -11.69 -8.03 0.05
N ALA A 242 -10.95 -8.25 -1.04
CA ALA A 242 -10.93 -7.34 -2.17
C ALA A 242 -12.30 -7.19 -2.85
N GLN A 243 -13.08 -8.28 -2.93
CA GLN A 243 -14.45 -8.24 -3.46
C GLN A 243 -15.37 -7.42 -2.55
N GLN A 244 -15.24 -7.55 -1.23
CA GLN A 244 -15.97 -6.69 -0.29
C GLN A 244 -15.61 -5.21 -0.47
N TYR A 245 -14.32 -4.90 -0.58
CA TYR A 245 -13.87 -3.54 -0.87
C TYR A 245 -14.38 -3.01 -2.21
N LYS A 246 -14.46 -3.87 -3.23
CA LYS A 246 -15.04 -3.51 -4.53
C LYS A 246 -16.49 -3.08 -4.38
N ASP A 247 -17.28 -3.83 -3.63
CA ASP A 247 -18.70 -3.52 -3.39
C ASP A 247 -18.86 -2.23 -2.59
N GLU A 248 -18.03 -2.00 -1.57
CA GLU A 248 -18.00 -0.74 -0.81
C GLU A 248 -17.67 0.45 -1.71
N ILE A 249 -16.62 0.34 -2.54
CA ILE A 249 -16.22 1.39 -3.48
C ILE A 249 -17.30 1.67 -4.51
N LYS A 250 -17.96 0.62 -5.04
CA LYS A 250 -19.06 0.77 -6.01
C LYS A 250 -20.30 1.42 -5.42
N LYS A 251 -20.62 1.13 -4.15
CA LYS A 251 -21.74 1.79 -3.44
C LYS A 251 -21.47 3.28 -3.24
N PHE A 252 -20.20 3.67 -3.17
CA PHE A 252 -19.80 5.04 -2.94
C PHE A 252 -19.96 5.89 -4.19
N SER A 253 -20.83 6.89 -4.09
CA SER A 253 -21.16 7.72 -5.24
C SER A 253 -20.01 8.67 -5.62
N LEU A 254 -19.91 8.95 -6.92
CA LEU A 254 -19.11 10.05 -7.47
C LEU A 254 -19.25 11.37 -6.71
N ALA A 255 -20.46 11.66 -6.21
CA ALA A 255 -20.74 12.87 -5.43
C ALA A 255 -19.87 12.95 -4.16
N ARG A 256 -19.58 11.82 -3.52
CA ARG A 256 -18.77 11.78 -2.31
C ARG A 256 -17.28 12.00 -2.57
N ILE A 257 -16.76 11.49 -3.69
CA ILE A 257 -15.39 11.81 -4.12
C ILE A 257 -15.27 13.31 -4.42
N LEU A 258 -16.28 13.91 -5.07
CA LEU A 258 -16.32 15.34 -5.31
C LEU A 258 -16.41 16.15 -4.00
N GLU A 259 -17.21 15.71 -3.04
CA GLU A 259 -17.31 16.33 -1.71
C GLU A 259 -15.97 16.26 -0.96
N LEU A 260 -15.34 15.08 -0.91
CA LEU A 260 -14.01 14.88 -0.32
C LEU A 260 -12.98 15.79 -0.98
N SER A 261 -13.00 15.90 -2.31
CA SER A 261 -12.07 16.77 -3.04
C SER A 261 -12.22 18.25 -2.72
N LYS A 262 -13.44 18.67 -2.40
CA LYS A 262 -13.77 20.07 -2.06
C LYS A 262 -13.43 20.40 -0.61
N GLU A 263 -13.75 19.51 0.32
CA GLU A 263 -13.65 19.76 1.77
C GLU A 263 -12.32 19.29 2.39
N ALA A 264 -11.68 18.31 1.75
CA ALA A 264 -10.41 17.74 2.16
C ALA A 264 -9.44 17.71 0.98
N GLY A 265 -9.35 18.83 0.26
CA GLY A 265 -8.43 18.98 -0.87
C GLY A 265 -6.95 18.77 -0.50
N ASP A 266 -6.61 18.83 0.79
CA ASP A 266 -5.30 18.45 1.33
C ASP A 266 -5.02 16.94 1.21
N ILE A 267 -6.04 16.06 1.29
CA ILE A 267 -5.90 14.62 1.04
C ILE A 267 -5.46 14.34 -0.40
N TYR A 268 -5.92 15.17 -1.35
CA TYR A 268 -5.58 15.05 -2.77
C TYR A 268 -4.25 15.70 -3.13
N LYS A 269 -3.62 16.43 -2.20
CA LYS A 269 -2.27 16.99 -2.35
C LYS A 269 -1.26 15.96 -1.84
N TRP A 270 -0.88 15.04 -2.72
CA TRP A 270 0.12 14.00 -2.46
C TRP A 270 1.52 14.57 -2.28
N PRO A 271 2.20 14.20 -1.18
CA PRO A 271 1.94 14.77 0.14
C PRO A 271 2.16 16.30 0.13
N PRO A 272 1.85 17.07 1.20
CA PRO A 272 2.53 18.35 1.35
C PRO A 272 4.04 18.05 1.29
N PRO A 273 4.84 18.85 0.55
CA PRO A 273 6.29 18.72 0.60
C PRO A 273 6.69 18.66 2.08
N PRO A 274 7.60 17.74 2.50
CA PRO A 274 8.16 17.86 3.84
C PRO A 274 8.59 19.31 3.96
N LEU A 275 8.03 20.03 4.93
CA LEU A 275 8.41 21.40 5.20
C LEU A 275 9.88 21.29 5.56
N VAL A 276 10.73 21.55 4.57
CA VAL A 276 12.16 21.50 4.72
C VAL A 276 12.43 22.62 5.71
N ALA A 277 12.56 22.26 6.99
CA ALA A 277 13.27 23.10 7.95
C ALA A 277 14.53 23.47 7.21
N SER A 278 14.75 24.76 7.02
CA SER A 278 15.77 25.35 6.16
C SER A 278 17.18 25.05 6.70
N ALA A 279 17.54 23.77 6.75
CA ALA A 279 18.87 23.29 6.97
C ALA A 279 19.64 23.65 5.70
N LYS A 280 20.44 24.72 5.83
CA LYS A 280 21.44 25.17 4.87
C LYS A 280 21.98 23.97 4.08
N ARG A 281 21.56 23.89 2.82
CA ARG A 281 21.96 22.89 1.84
C ARG A 281 23.49 22.92 1.72
N LYS A 282 24.18 22.08 2.51
CA LYS A 282 25.58 21.77 2.25
C LYS A 282 25.56 20.97 0.96
N ARG A 283 26.02 21.58 -0.14
CA ARG A 283 26.18 20.91 -1.43
C ARG A 283 27.00 19.64 -1.21
N LEU A 284 26.36 18.49 -1.28
CA LEU A 284 27.02 17.21 -1.47
C LEU A 284 26.83 16.87 -2.96
N ASN A 285 27.73 17.41 -3.78
CA ASN A 285 27.99 16.83 -5.09
C ASN A 285 28.78 15.52 -4.88
N ASP A 286 28.72 14.65 -5.88
CA ASP A 286 29.52 13.42 -6.04
C ASP A 286 28.95 12.15 -5.41
N TRP A 287 27.83 11.65 -5.96
CA TRP A 287 27.63 10.20 -6.11
C TRP A 287 26.59 9.88 -7.21
N CYS A 288 26.86 10.31 -8.44
CA CYS A 288 26.24 9.71 -9.63
C CYS A 288 27.32 8.86 -10.29
N GLY A 289 27.36 7.58 -9.90
CA GLY A 289 28.18 6.60 -10.59
C GLY A 289 27.66 6.44 -12.01
N GLU A 290 28.56 6.61 -12.98
CA GLU A 290 28.36 6.27 -14.37
C GLU A 290 27.79 4.85 -14.50
N SER A 291 26.51 4.76 -14.85
CA SER A 291 25.96 3.56 -15.46
C SER A 291 26.63 3.41 -16.82
N GLY A 292 27.53 2.43 -16.93
CA GLY A 292 28.18 2.07 -18.19
C GLY A 292 27.14 1.88 -19.30
N SER A 293 27.37 2.58 -20.41
CA SER A 293 26.68 2.34 -21.66
C SER A 293 26.98 0.92 -22.13
N MET A 294 26.04 -0.01 -21.94
CA MET A 294 26.04 -1.22 -22.76
C MET A 294 25.53 -0.84 -24.14
N ALA A 295 26.37 -1.15 -25.13
CA ALA A 295 26.08 -0.98 -26.54
C ALA A 295 24.78 -1.71 -26.89
N GLU A 296 23.92 -1.02 -27.64
CA GLU A 296 22.81 -1.65 -28.33
C GLU A 296 23.40 -2.55 -29.43
N GLU A 297 23.44 -3.86 -29.16
CA GLU A 297 23.57 -4.86 -30.23
C GLU A 297 22.22 -4.95 -30.94
N SER A 298 22.22 -4.45 -32.17
CA SER A 298 21.18 -4.65 -33.16
C SER A 298 21.09 -6.13 -33.51
N GLU A 299 20.05 -6.81 -33.03
CA GLU A 299 19.69 -8.13 -33.55
C GLU A 299 18.85 -7.96 -34.82
N ASP A 300 19.50 -8.34 -35.92
CA ASP A 300 18.92 -8.57 -37.23
C ASP A 300 17.82 -9.64 -37.19
N GLY A 301 16.90 -9.54 -38.15
CA GLY A 301 15.59 -10.16 -38.09
C GLY A 301 15.54 -11.67 -38.26
N MET A 302 14.39 -12.21 -37.88
CA MET A 302 13.73 -13.30 -38.58
C MET A 302 12.23 -13.02 -38.63
N SER A 303 11.67 -13.15 -39.83
CA SER A 303 10.25 -13.10 -40.14
C SER A 303 9.64 -14.49 -39.89
N ASP A 304 8.71 -14.59 -38.96
CA ASP A 304 7.89 -15.79 -38.77
C ASP A 304 6.51 -15.58 -39.40
N ASP A 305 6.25 -16.35 -40.46
CA ASP A 305 4.92 -16.67 -40.95
C ASP A 305 4.23 -17.57 -39.92
N GLN A 306 3.02 -17.21 -39.46
CA GLN A 306 2.20 -18.17 -38.73
C GLN A 306 0.73 -18.12 -39.11
N GLU A 307 0.30 -19.26 -39.62
CA GLU A 307 -0.99 -19.58 -40.21
C GLU A 307 -2.12 -19.73 -39.17
N ASP A 308 -3.32 -19.56 -39.71
CA ASP A 308 -4.64 -19.83 -39.16
C ASP A 308 -4.79 -21.18 -38.43
N GLY A 309 -5.60 -21.16 -37.37
CA GLY A 309 -6.23 -22.37 -36.84
C GLY A 309 -6.60 -22.27 -35.36
N SER A 310 -7.75 -21.64 -35.05
CA SER A 310 -8.35 -21.68 -33.72
C SER A 310 -9.80 -22.14 -33.78
N ASP A 311 -10.00 -23.44 -33.52
CA ASP A 311 -11.26 -23.99 -33.01
C ASP A 311 -11.03 -24.40 -31.56
N SER A 312 -11.51 -23.58 -30.62
CA SER A 312 -11.47 -23.88 -29.18
C SER A 312 -12.89 -24.08 -28.65
N SER A 313 -13.24 -25.35 -28.46
CA SER A 313 -14.43 -25.78 -27.72
C SER A 313 -14.23 -25.51 -26.23
N SER A 314 -15.03 -24.60 -25.69
CA SER A 314 -14.99 -24.23 -24.28
C SER A 314 -15.87 -25.18 -23.46
N ASP A 315 -15.22 -26.08 -22.72
CA ASP A 315 -15.86 -26.89 -21.67
C ASP A 315 -15.98 -26.05 -20.39
N SER A 316 -17.22 -25.69 -20.05
CA SER A 316 -17.54 -24.94 -18.84
C SER A 316 -17.64 -25.89 -17.64
N GLU A 317 -16.61 -25.94 -16.80
CA GLU A 317 -16.68 -26.60 -15.51
C GLU A 317 -17.50 -25.75 -14.52
N LYS A 318 -18.60 -26.33 -14.03
CA LYS A 318 -19.48 -25.75 -13.01
C LYS A 318 -18.79 -25.87 -11.65
N LEU A 319 -18.35 -24.75 -11.08
CA LEU A 319 -17.77 -24.74 -9.73
C LEU A 319 -18.89 -24.83 -8.68
N ASP A 320 -18.84 -25.89 -7.87
CA ASP A 320 -19.73 -26.10 -6.73
C ASP A 320 -19.53 -25.02 -5.66
N SER A 321 -20.65 -24.51 -5.17
CA SER A 321 -20.71 -23.49 -4.12
C SER A 321 -20.17 -24.06 -2.79
N LEU A 322 -18.92 -23.75 -2.47
CA LEU A 322 -18.29 -24.11 -1.20
C LEU A 322 -19.03 -23.42 -0.03
N ARG A 323 -19.61 -24.24 0.85
CA ARG A 323 -20.22 -23.81 2.11
C ARG A 323 -19.21 -23.09 3.00
N SER A 324 -19.66 -21.95 3.54
CA SER A 324 -18.91 -21.01 4.37
C SER A 324 -18.74 -21.50 5.82
N ASP A 325 -18.08 -22.65 6.02
CA ASP A 325 -17.68 -23.13 7.35
C ASP A 325 -16.13 -23.21 7.46
N ALA A 326 -15.43 -22.18 6.96
CA ALA A 326 -13.97 -22.12 7.00
C ALA A 326 -13.47 -21.71 8.40
N PRO A 327 -12.37 -22.33 8.91
CA PRO A 327 -11.77 -21.95 10.19
C PRO A 327 -11.36 -20.48 10.21
N THR A 328 -11.79 -19.75 11.24
CA THR A 328 -11.38 -18.37 11.46
C THR A 328 -9.95 -18.36 12.01
N TYR A 329 -8.96 -18.15 11.15
CA TYR A 329 -7.59 -17.93 11.59
C TYR A 329 -7.45 -16.48 12.09
N VAL A 330 -7.09 -16.31 13.36
CA VAL A 330 -6.74 -15.00 13.92
C VAL A 330 -5.33 -14.64 13.45
N ILE A 331 -5.23 -13.64 12.59
CA ILE A 331 -3.95 -13.08 12.15
C ILE A 331 -3.31 -12.36 13.34
N THR A 332 -2.29 -12.97 13.94
CA THR A 332 -1.44 -12.36 14.96
C THR A 332 -0.16 -11.90 14.26
N GLY A 333 -0.04 -10.59 14.02
CA GLY A 333 1.14 -9.98 13.41
C GLY A 333 1.85 -9.05 14.38
N GLU A 334 3.18 -8.99 14.31
CA GLU A 334 3.94 -7.94 14.98
C GLU A 334 3.63 -6.59 14.30
N VAL A 335 3.18 -5.62 15.09
CA VAL A 335 2.83 -4.28 14.61
C VAL A 335 4.09 -3.43 14.58
N ALA A 336 4.69 -3.30 13.41
CA ALA A 336 5.70 -2.27 13.22
C ALA A 336 4.99 -0.94 12.88
N THR A 337 5.00 -0.01 13.83
CA THR A 337 4.48 1.34 13.59
C THR A 337 5.49 2.13 12.78
N TYR A 338 5.33 2.14 11.46
CA TYR A 338 6.08 3.03 10.59
C TYR A 338 5.39 4.38 10.52
N THR A 339 5.65 5.27 11.49
CA THR A 339 5.54 6.70 11.17
C THR A 339 6.44 6.94 9.97
N LEU A 340 5.91 7.58 8.91
CA LEU A 340 6.66 7.96 7.71
C LEU A 340 7.72 9.01 8.09
N LYS A 341 8.71 8.65 8.93
CA LYS A 341 9.96 9.37 9.08
C LYS A 341 10.72 9.12 7.79
N ASN A 342 10.51 10.02 6.82
CA ASN A 342 11.42 10.35 5.73
C ASN A 342 12.45 9.25 5.37
N TYR A 343 11.99 8.11 4.82
CA TYR A 343 12.87 7.13 4.18
C TYR A 343 13.61 7.71 2.95
N ALA A 344 13.27 8.93 2.53
CA ALA A 344 14.03 9.71 1.56
C ALA A 344 15.35 10.28 2.11
N TYR A 345 15.63 10.22 3.43
CA TYR A 345 16.78 10.91 4.04
C TYR A 345 17.71 10.06 4.91
N GLU A 346 17.38 8.81 5.24
CA GLU A 346 18.35 7.91 5.90
C GLU A 346 19.20 7.16 4.87
N THR A 347 20.08 7.91 4.20
CA THR A 347 21.20 7.34 3.44
C THR A 347 22.40 7.19 4.37
N ASN A 348 22.76 5.93 4.68
CA ASN A 348 24.09 5.47 5.09
C ASN A 348 24.96 6.41 5.95
N ALA A 349 24.82 6.31 7.26
CA ALA A 349 25.88 6.65 8.21
C ALA A 349 26.16 5.42 9.09
N GLY A 350 26.90 4.44 8.58
CA GLY A 350 27.34 3.33 9.41
C GLY A 350 27.67 2.03 8.69
N ALA A 351 28.72 2.03 7.87
CA ALA A 351 29.55 0.85 7.62
C ALA A 351 30.76 1.27 6.76
N CYS A 352 31.84 1.65 7.41
CA CYS A 352 33.23 1.52 6.94
C CYS A 352 34.16 2.06 8.02
N ALA A 353 34.47 1.23 9.01
CA ALA A 353 35.73 1.31 9.74
C ALA A 353 36.36 -0.09 9.58
N VAL A 354 37.27 -0.19 8.60
CA VAL A 354 38.27 -1.25 8.57
C VAL A 354 39.55 -0.54 8.97
N ASP A 355 40.02 -0.83 10.18
CA ASP A 355 41.31 -0.36 10.68
C ASP A 355 42.44 -1.10 9.95
N ASP A 356 43.54 -0.35 9.76
CA ASP A 356 44.81 -0.72 9.11
C ASP A 356 45.53 -1.95 9.70
#